data_AF-A0A964L7L5-F1
#
_entry.id   AF-A0A964L7L5-F1
#
_cell.length_a   1.000
_cell.length_b   1.000
_cell.length_c   1.000
_cell.angle_alpha   90.00
_cell.angle_beta   90.00
_cell.angle_gamma   90.00
#
_symmetry.space_group_name_H-M   'P 1'
#
loop_
_entity.id
_entity.type
_entity.pdbx_description
1 polymer ?
#
loop_
_entity_poly.entity_id
_entity_poly.type
_entity_poly.pdbx_seq_one_letter_code
_entity_poly.pdbx_strand_id
1 'polypeptide(L)'
;MRRILLFAAVGLLCCGVNRAHAQTADDVSKLIDRLVQLDSIDLAKDVKFRAGLEPSLHAFDSDESKMTVLKNPYEAQGQGKPGAAGWYRVSFVVPAKLGKIPIPKGGYNLGVESNVGGAWEIYTYINGNPAGLWSKDGMLTASNQPPTVWMSNAPMPTKAGDRITIAILATASPLGRGSPEGFALRHIRLRFALSHTAARQPFCGNTSAGNGLHGAREKLRTQQGDALKALQQKLQGPLSRLDAVFQAADTEKLGELTNAMMKASKEINEALKK
;
A
#
# COMPACT_ATOMS: atom_id res chain seq x y z
N MET A 1 6.81 62.68 46.09
CA MET A 1 7.03 61.48 46.91
C MET A 1 6.44 60.27 46.18
N ARG A 2 7.21 59.18 46.10
CA ARG A 2 6.84 57.75 45.85
C ARG A 2 5.99 57.44 44.58
N ARG A 3 6.53 56.91 43.47
CA ARG A 3 7.10 55.56 43.15
C ARG A 3 6.05 54.49 42.76
N ILE A 4 6.35 53.76 41.67
CA ILE A 4 6.04 52.33 41.34
C ILE A 4 4.65 52.07 40.71
N LEU A 5 4.42 51.29 39.63
CA LEU A 5 5.21 50.39 38.77
C LEU A 5 4.50 50.19 37.38
N LEU A 6 5.30 49.93 36.36
CA LEU A 6 4.99 49.34 35.04
C LEU A 6 4.09 48.08 35.12
N PHE A 7 3.32 47.79 34.07
CA PHE A 7 3.47 46.56 33.26
C PHE A 7 2.78 46.69 31.90
N ALA A 8 3.61 46.85 30.85
CA ALA A 8 3.22 46.62 29.46
C ALA A 8 3.17 45.11 29.21
N ALA A 9 1.98 44.57 28.96
CA ALA A 9 1.84 43.21 28.43
C ALA A 9 1.93 43.28 26.90
N VAL A 10 3.16 43.24 26.40
CA VAL A 10 3.44 42.81 25.02
C VAL A 10 3.05 41.34 24.96
N GLY A 11 1.85 41.06 24.46
CA GLY A 11 1.43 39.72 24.06
C GLY A 11 2.28 39.29 22.87
N LEU A 12 3.49 38.79 23.16
CA LEU A 12 4.30 38.05 22.22
C LEU A 12 3.45 36.84 21.80
N LEU A 13 2.93 36.90 20.57
CA LEU A 13 2.52 35.71 19.85
C LEU A 13 3.69 34.73 19.92
N CYS A 14 3.58 33.72 20.78
CA CYS A 14 4.30 32.48 20.61
C CYS A 14 3.77 31.84 19.33
N CYS A 15 4.27 32.33 18.18
CA CYS A 15 4.40 31.51 17.00
C CYS A 15 5.19 30.29 17.45
N GLY A 16 4.49 29.19 17.70
CA GLY A 16 5.10 27.88 17.78
C GLY A 16 5.81 27.66 16.46
N VAL A 17 7.09 28.04 16.41
CA VAL A 17 8.01 27.56 15.39
C VAL A 17 8.13 26.08 15.68
N ASN A 18 7.21 25.29 15.13
CA ASN A 18 7.48 23.90 14.82
C ASN A 18 8.75 23.95 13.99
N ARG A 19 9.92 23.73 14.64
CA ARG A 19 11.18 23.58 13.93
C ARG A 19 10.92 22.52 12.88
N ALA A 20 10.94 22.94 11.62
CA ALA A 20 10.71 22.08 10.49
C ALA A 20 11.68 20.90 10.59
N HIS A 21 11.18 19.76 11.02
CA HIS A 21 11.97 18.54 11.03
C HIS A 21 12.21 18.15 9.58
N ALA A 22 13.47 17.99 9.20
CA ALA A 22 13.85 17.54 7.88
C ALA A 22 13.27 16.13 7.68
N GLN A 23 12.43 15.97 6.67
CA GLN A 23 11.68 14.74 6.47
C GLN A 23 12.63 13.58 6.16
N THR A 24 12.45 12.45 6.83
CA THR A 24 13.23 11.23 6.61
C THR A 24 12.42 10.18 5.86
N ALA A 25 13.08 9.15 5.32
CA ALA A 25 12.39 8.01 4.72
C ALA A 25 11.50 7.27 5.74
N ASP A 26 11.88 7.26 7.01
CA ASP A 26 11.10 6.63 8.09
C ASP A 26 9.84 7.43 8.40
N ASP A 27 9.91 8.76 8.39
CA ASP A 27 8.72 9.62 8.55
C ASP A 27 7.70 9.38 7.43
N VAL A 28 8.19 9.30 6.19
CA VAL A 28 7.34 8.99 5.03
C VAL A 28 6.78 7.57 5.12
N SER A 29 7.53 6.60 5.67
CA SER A 29 7.04 5.23 5.87
C SER A 29 5.87 5.20 6.87
N LYS A 30 6.03 5.82 8.05
CA LYS A 30 4.96 5.94 9.06
C LYS A 30 3.73 6.65 8.50
N LEU A 31 3.94 7.65 7.65
CA LEU A 31 2.88 8.41 7.01
C LEU A 31 2.11 7.56 5.99
N ILE A 32 2.82 6.77 5.16
CA ILE A 32 2.21 5.79 4.25
C ILE A 32 1.34 4.82 5.05
N ASP A 33 1.86 4.25 6.14
CA ASP A 33 1.12 3.28 6.96
C ASP A 33 -0.18 3.87 7.52
N ARG A 34 -0.13 5.11 8.02
CA ARG A 34 -1.33 5.82 8.49
C ARG A 34 -2.35 6.08 7.39
N LEU A 35 -1.90 6.40 6.17
CA LEU A 35 -2.77 6.72 5.04
C LEU A 35 -3.42 5.46 4.46
N VAL A 36 -2.69 4.34 4.42
CA VAL A 36 -3.21 3.00 4.09
C VAL A 36 -4.39 2.65 5.02
N GLN A 37 -4.29 2.95 6.32
CA GLN A 37 -5.33 2.62 7.29
C GLN A 37 -6.65 3.40 7.10
N LEU A 38 -6.71 4.45 6.27
CA LEU A 38 -7.91 5.27 6.11
C LEU A 38 -8.98 4.58 5.24
N ASP A 39 -8.57 3.78 4.26
CA ASP A 39 -9.45 3.28 3.20
C ASP A 39 -9.16 1.84 2.75
N SER A 40 -8.28 1.16 3.47
CA SER A 40 -7.84 -0.19 3.12
C SER A 40 -7.65 -1.05 4.36
N ILE A 41 -7.52 -2.35 4.11
CA ILE A 41 -7.26 -3.36 5.14
C ILE A 41 -5.98 -4.07 4.75
N ASP A 42 -4.99 -4.00 5.63
CA ASP A 42 -3.79 -4.82 5.50
C ASP A 42 -4.15 -6.28 5.79
N LEU A 43 -3.89 -7.14 4.80
CA LEU A 43 -4.19 -8.56 4.85
C LEU A 43 -2.93 -9.37 5.21
N ALA A 44 -1.74 -8.76 5.22
CA ALA A 44 -0.48 -9.48 5.32
C ALA A 44 -0.34 -10.31 6.61
N LYS A 45 -0.92 -9.84 7.71
CA LYS A 45 -0.89 -10.51 9.02
C LYS A 45 -1.66 -11.84 9.08
N ASP A 46 -2.62 -12.03 8.18
CA ASP A 46 -3.50 -13.21 8.16
C ASP A 46 -3.12 -14.18 7.03
N VAL A 47 -2.06 -13.86 6.29
CA VAL A 47 -1.56 -14.70 5.20
C VAL A 47 -0.97 -15.98 5.78
N LYS A 48 -1.32 -17.10 5.17
CA LYS A 48 -0.66 -18.39 5.38
C LYS A 48 0.35 -18.64 4.26
N PHE A 49 1.44 -19.29 4.60
CA PHE A 49 2.53 -19.61 3.70
C PHE A 49 2.88 -21.10 3.73
N ARG A 50 3.26 -21.62 2.55
CA ARG A 50 3.85 -22.95 2.38
C ARG A 50 4.82 -22.97 1.21
N ALA A 51 6.04 -23.47 1.44
CA ALA A 51 7.02 -23.65 0.38
C ALA A 51 6.68 -24.83 -0.56
N GLY A 52 7.10 -24.74 -1.81
CA GLY A 52 6.87 -25.74 -2.86
C GLY A 52 5.84 -25.29 -3.91
N LEU A 53 5.73 -26.05 -5.00
CA LEU A 53 4.88 -25.72 -6.15
C LEU A 53 3.41 -26.13 -5.98
N GLU A 54 3.10 -27.09 -5.11
CA GLU A 54 1.79 -27.74 -4.90
C GLU A 54 0.59 -27.09 -5.61
N PRO A 55 0.34 -27.44 -6.90
CA PRO A 55 -0.61 -26.71 -7.73
C PRO A 55 -2.02 -26.68 -7.18
N SER A 56 -2.45 -27.69 -6.41
CA SER A 56 -3.78 -27.74 -5.78
C SER A 56 -4.06 -26.55 -4.85
N LEU A 57 -3.03 -25.85 -4.35
CA LEU A 57 -3.19 -24.66 -3.51
C LEU A 57 -3.69 -23.43 -4.28
N HIS A 58 -3.94 -23.48 -5.59
CA HIS A 58 -4.67 -22.42 -6.28
C HIS A 58 -6.18 -22.46 -5.98
N ALA A 59 -6.74 -23.65 -5.74
CA ALA A 59 -8.18 -23.86 -5.66
C ALA A 59 -8.81 -23.11 -4.47
N PHE A 60 -10.08 -22.68 -4.60
CA PHE A 60 -10.75 -21.89 -3.56
C PHE A 60 -10.87 -22.66 -2.24
N ASP A 61 -11.12 -23.97 -2.32
CA ASP A 61 -11.40 -24.92 -1.24
C ASP A 61 -10.19 -25.78 -0.87
N SER A 62 -8.99 -25.41 -1.32
CA SER A 62 -7.78 -26.18 -1.04
C SER A 62 -7.55 -26.36 0.47
N ASP A 63 -7.01 -27.51 0.87
CA ASP A 63 -6.65 -27.78 2.26
C ASP A 63 -5.45 -26.95 2.71
N GLU A 64 -5.68 -26.08 3.69
CA GLU A 64 -4.67 -25.19 4.27
C GLU A 64 -4.05 -25.75 5.56
N SER A 65 -4.37 -26.99 5.97
CA SER A 65 -3.93 -27.60 7.24
C SER A 65 -2.40 -27.65 7.40
N LYS A 66 -1.67 -27.75 6.28
CA LYS A 66 -0.21 -27.78 6.24
C LYS A 66 0.44 -26.40 6.04
N MET A 67 -0.36 -25.35 5.90
CA MET A 67 0.16 -23.99 5.78
C MET A 67 0.34 -23.36 7.16
N THR A 68 1.32 -22.47 7.27
CA THR A 68 1.61 -21.77 8.52
C THR A 68 1.33 -20.29 8.37
N VAL A 69 0.83 -19.62 9.40
CA VAL A 69 0.68 -18.16 9.37
C VAL A 69 2.05 -17.53 9.12
N LEU A 70 2.13 -16.66 8.12
CA LEU A 70 3.33 -15.97 7.71
C LEU A 70 3.74 -15.00 8.82
N LYS A 71 4.87 -15.27 9.46
CA LYS A 71 5.35 -14.46 10.59
C LYS A 71 5.87 -13.09 10.15
N ASN A 72 6.49 -13.02 8.98
CA ASN A 72 7.05 -11.79 8.43
C ASN A 72 6.83 -11.73 6.91
N PRO A 73 5.94 -10.87 6.40
CA PRO A 73 5.72 -10.72 4.95
C PRO A 73 6.98 -10.27 4.20
N TYR A 74 7.88 -9.54 4.87
CA TYR A 74 9.10 -9.03 4.23
C TYR A 74 10.24 -10.06 4.16
N GLU A 75 10.08 -11.24 4.75
CA GLU A 75 11.11 -12.26 4.74
C GLU A 75 11.23 -12.92 3.35
N ALA A 76 12.39 -12.76 2.72
CA ALA A 76 12.68 -13.39 1.45
C ALA A 76 12.79 -14.92 1.57
N GLN A 77 12.13 -15.62 0.66
CA GLN A 77 12.09 -17.07 0.58
C GLN A 77 12.93 -17.55 -0.61
N GLY A 78 13.62 -18.68 -0.45
CA GLY A 78 14.27 -19.34 -1.59
C GLY A 78 15.52 -18.67 -2.15
N GLN A 79 16.17 -17.79 -1.38
CA GLN A 79 17.41 -17.11 -1.78
C GLN A 79 18.48 -18.13 -2.22
N GLY A 80 19.08 -17.90 -3.39
CA GLY A 80 20.11 -18.73 -4.00
C GLY A 80 19.65 -20.12 -4.46
N LYS A 81 18.38 -20.49 -4.25
CA LYS A 81 17.87 -21.85 -4.54
C LYS A 81 17.25 -21.92 -5.94
N PRO A 82 17.77 -22.76 -6.85
CA PRO A 82 17.13 -23.03 -8.13
C PRO A 82 15.70 -23.56 -7.96
N GLY A 83 14.76 -22.98 -8.72
CA GLY A 83 13.37 -23.43 -8.73
C GLY A 83 12.60 -23.20 -7.43
N ALA A 84 13.08 -22.32 -6.55
CA ALA A 84 12.35 -22.01 -5.33
C ALA A 84 10.99 -21.38 -5.63
N ALA A 85 9.96 -21.96 -5.01
CA ALA A 85 8.57 -21.54 -5.14
C ALA A 85 7.85 -21.65 -3.79
N GLY A 86 6.75 -20.94 -3.65
CA GLY A 86 5.87 -21.06 -2.50
C GLY A 86 4.52 -20.40 -2.71
N TRP A 87 3.56 -20.85 -1.91
CA TRP A 87 2.19 -20.38 -1.91
C TRP A 87 1.92 -19.46 -0.73
N TYR A 88 1.33 -18.30 -1.01
CA TYR A 88 0.70 -17.44 -0.03
C TYR A 88 -0.81 -17.52 -0.19
N ARG A 89 -1.56 -17.69 0.91
CA ARG A 89 -3.02 -17.76 0.87
C ARG A 89 -3.64 -16.93 1.97
N VAL A 90 -4.73 -16.25 1.66
CA VAL A 90 -5.53 -15.53 2.65
C VAL A 90 -7.01 -15.60 2.26
N SER A 91 -7.85 -15.89 3.24
CA SER A 91 -9.30 -15.87 3.09
C SER A 91 -9.92 -15.06 4.20
N PHE A 92 -10.85 -14.18 3.86
CA PHE A 92 -11.49 -13.31 4.83
C PHE A 92 -12.90 -12.93 4.38
N VAL A 93 -13.71 -12.45 5.32
CA VAL A 93 -15.03 -11.90 5.06
C VAL A 93 -14.89 -10.40 4.92
N VAL A 94 -15.45 -9.85 3.84
CA VAL A 94 -15.43 -8.42 3.57
C VAL A 94 -16.20 -7.70 4.68
N PRO A 95 -15.57 -6.77 5.41
CA PRO A 95 -16.25 -6.08 6.50
C PRO A 95 -17.22 -5.02 5.98
N ALA A 96 -18.00 -4.44 6.88
CA ALA A 96 -18.90 -3.34 6.56
C ALA A 96 -18.19 -2.04 6.16
N LYS A 97 -16.89 -1.91 6.45
CA LYS A 97 -16.07 -0.71 6.18
C LYS A 97 -14.63 -1.08 5.84
N LEU A 98 -13.97 -0.30 4.98
CA LEU A 98 -12.51 -0.35 4.81
C LEU A 98 -11.92 0.91 5.45
N GLY A 99 -11.11 0.73 6.50
CA GLY A 99 -10.66 1.83 7.34
C GLY A 99 -11.83 2.59 7.96
N LYS A 100 -11.97 3.87 7.60
CA LYS A 100 -13.06 4.76 8.04
C LYS A 100 -14.25 4.79 7.08
N ILE A 101 -14.13 4.23 5.88
CA ILE A 101 -15.13 4.40 4.82
C ILE A 101 -16.09 3.19 4.79
N PRO A 102 -17.42 3.39 4.93
CA PRO A 102 -18.39 2.32 4.82
C PRO A 102 -18.48 1.78 3.38
N ILE A 103 -18.68 0.47 3.25
CA ILE A 103 -19.00 -0.16 1.97
C ILE A 103 -20.52 -0.02 1.75
N PRO A 104 -20.98 0.55 0.62
CA PRO A 104 -22.40 0.62 0.31
C PRO A 104 -23.10 -0.74 0.41
N LYS A 105 -24.35 -0.76 0.89
CA LYS A 105 -25.13 -2.01 1.05
C LYS A 105 -25.28 -2.81 -0.25
N GLY A 106 -25.38 -2.11 -1.38
CA GLY A 106 -25.45 -2.72 -2.72
C GLY A 106 -24.10 -3.24 -3.25
N GLY A 107 -23.03 -3.11 -2.47
CA GLY A 107 -21.67 -3.40 -2.89
C GLY A 107 -20.98 -2.22 -3.56
N TYR A 108 -19.69 -2.40 -3.81
CA TYR A 108 -18.83 -1.46 -4.51
C TYR A 108 -17.73 -2.23 -5.24
N ASN A 109 -17.05 -1.56 -6.17
CA ASN A 109 -15.86 -2.12 -6.79
C ASN A 109 -14.70 -2.06 -5.80
N LEU A 110 -14.24 -3.21 -5.33
CA LEU A 110 -13.04 -3.33 -4.50
C LEU A 110 -11.86 -3.86 -5.33
N GLY A 111 -10.70 -3.88 -4.71
CA GLY A 111 -9.47 -4.37 -5.30
C GLY A 111 -8.52 -4.91 -4.26
N VAL A 112 -7.90 -6.05 -4.57
CA VAL A 112 -6.69 -6.49 -3.89
C VAL A 112 -5.53 -5.77 -4.55
N GLU A 113 -4.72 -5.11 -3.74
CA GLU A 113 -3.41 -4.63 -4.17
C GLU A 113 -2.33 -5.48 -3.52
N SER A 114 -1.35 -5.93 -4.31
CA SER A 114 -0.26 -6.77 -3.85
C SER A 114 1.09 -6.30 -4.37
N ASN A 115 2.12 -6.48 -3.56
CA ASN A 115 3.52 -6.33 -3.92
C ASN A 115 4.23 -7.65 -3.62
N VAL A 116 4.62 -8.35 -4.69
CA VAL A 116 5.26 -9.66 -4.62
C VAL A 116 6.55 -9.60 -5.42
N GLY A 117 7.67 -9.89 -4.76
CA GLY A 117 8.99 -9.98 -5.39
C GLY A 117 9.15 -11.32 -6.13
N GLY A 118 9.95 -11.32 -7.21
CA GLY A 118 10.15 -12.49 -8.07
C GLY A 118 9.17 -12.53 -9.25
N ALA A 119 8.78 -13.73 -9.66
CA ALA A 119 7.70 -13.97 -10.60
C ALA A 119 6.53 -14.66 -9.90
N TRP A 120 5.30 -14.33 -10.26
CA TRP A 120 4.14 -14.81 -9.52
C TRP A 120 2.85 -14.88 -10.35
N GLU A 121 1.92 -15.65 -9.80
CA GLU A 121 0.55 -15.83 -10.26
C GLU A 121 -0.38 -15.59 -9.07
N ILE A 122 -1.42 -14.77 -9.22
CA ILE A 122 -2.44 -14.51 -8.21
C ILE A 122 -3.80 -14.99 -8.69
N TYR A 123 -4.47 -15.80 -7.88
CA TYR A 123 -5.81 -16.29 -8.07
C TYR A 123 -6.73 -15.62 -7.06
N THR A 124 -7.84 -15.06 -7.51
CA THR A 124 -8.83 -14.41 -6.63
C THR A 124 -10.21 -14.98 -6.83
N TYR A 125 -10.89 -15.23 -5.72
CA TYR A 125 -12.25 -15.75 -5.68
C TYR A 125 -13.14 -14.90 -4.79
N ILE A 126 -14.38 -14.70 -5.21
CA ILE A 126 -15.47 -14.12 -4.42
C ILE A 126 -16.57 -15.18 -4.29
N ASN A 127 -16.86 -15.58 -3.05
CA ASN A 127 -17.85 -16.61 -2.75
C ASN A 127 -17.62 -17.90 -3.56
N GLY A 128 -16.35 -18.29 -3.76
CA GLY A 128 -15.94 -19.47 -4.53
C GLY A 128 -15.83 -19.26 -6.05
N ASN A 129 -16.31 -18.13 -6.58
CA ASN A 129 -16.25 -17.85 -8.02
C ASN A 129 -15.00 -17.01 -8.36
N PRO A 130 -14.29 -17.31 -9.45
CA PRO A 130 -13.16 -16.50 -9.87
C PRO A 130 -13.53 -15.03 -10.12
N ALA A 131 -12.65 -14.09 -9.75
CA ALA A 131 -12.92 -12.66 -9.81
C ALA A 131 -11.68 -11.82 -10.18
N GLY A 132 -11.92 -10.66 -10.83
CA GLY A 132 -10.90 -9.66 -11.16
C GLY A 132 -10.89 -9.28 -12.64
N LEU A 133 -10.71 -7.99 -12.95
CA LEU A 133 -10.89 -7.43 -14.30
C LEU A 133 -9.91 -7.98 -15.34
N TRP A 134 -8.67 -8.27 -14.93
CA TRP A 134 -7.59 -8.72 -15.82
C TRP A 134 -7.38 -10.23 -15.76
N SER A 135 -8.37 -10.92 -15.20
CA SER A 135 -8.20 -12.29 -14.80
C SER A 135 -8.99 -13.21 -15.72
N LYS A 136 -8.27 -14.04 -16.49
CA LYS A 136 -8.89 -15.23 -17.06
C LYS A 136 -9.03 -16.22 -15.91
N ASP A 137 -10.25 -16.61 -15.59
CA ASP A 137 -10.53 -17.54 -14.49
C ASP A 137 -9.97 -17.09 -13.12
N GLY A 138 -9.96 -15.77 -12.83
CA GLY A 138 -9.49 -15.25 -11.53
C GLY A 138 -7.97 -15.13 -11.42
N MET A 139 -7.20 -15.49 -12.47
CA MET A 139 -5.74 -15.48 -12.48
C MET A 139 -5.12 -14.23 -13.12
N LEU A 140 -4.13 -13.61 -12.46
CA LEU A 140 -3.24 -12.57 -13.00
C LEU A 140 -1.77 -12.98 -12.79
N THR A 141 -0.88 -12.68 -13.73
CA THR A 141 0.54 -13.02 -13.63
C THR A 141 1.44 -11.80 -13.82
N ALA A 142 2.61 -11.81 -13.18
CA ALA A 142 3.66 -10.84 -13.45
C ALA A 142 5.05 -11.42 -13.15
N SER A 143 6.07 -10.88 -13.81
CA SER A 143 7.47 -11.23 -13.59
C SER A 143 8.34 -9.98 -13.56
N ASN A 144 9.43 -10.01 -12.79
CA ASN A 144 10.46 -8.98 -12.75
C ASN A 144 9.92 -7.59 -12.35
N GLN A 145 8.91 -7.56 -11.48
CA GLN A 145 8.36 -6.29 -10.98
C GLN A 145 9.34 -5.65 -9.98
N PRO A 146 9.67 -4.35 -10.14
CA PRO A 146 10.40 -3.63 -9.13
C PRO A 146 9.67 -3.69 -7.79
N PRO A 147 10.39 -3.72 -6.65
CA PRO A 147 9.78 -3.79 -5.33
C PRO A 147 8.92 -2.57 -4.97
N THR A 148 8.88 -1.53 -5.80
CA THR A 148 8.02 -0.35 -5.65
C THR A 148 6.68 -0.46 -6.39
N VAL A 149 6.50 -1.49 -7.25
CA VAL A 149 5.28 -1.65 -8.05
C VAL A 149 4.23 -2.43 -7.27
N TRP A 150 3.04 -1.85 -7.16
CA TRP A 150 1.85 -2.52 -6.64
C TRP A 150 0.97 -2.94 -7.81
N MET A 151 0.55 -4.19 -7.80
CA MET A 151 -0.40 -4.72 -8.78
C MET A 151 -1.78 -4.77 -8.17
N SER A 152 -2.82 -4.55 -8.99
CA SER A 152 -4.20 -4.68 -8.54
C SER A 152 -5.01 -5.58 -9.47
N ASN A 153 -5.82 -6.45 -8.87
CA ASN A 153 -6.79 -7.29 -9.57
C ASN A 153 -8.17 -6.61 -9.76
N ALA A 154 -8.29 -5.35 -9.35
CA ALA A 154 -9.53 -4.57 -9.41
C ALA A 154 -9.99 -4.26 -10.85
N PRO A 155 -11.27 -3.87 -11.03
CA PRO A 155 -12.38 -3.93 -10.07
C PRO A 155 -12.89 -5.34 -9.79
N MET A 156 -13.37 -5.53 -8.57
CA MET A 156 -14.14 -6.66 -8.13
C MET A 156 -15.44 -6.17 -7.48
N PRO A 157 -16.62 -6.39 -8.09
CA PRO A 157 -17.89 -6.06 -7.46
C PRO A 157 -18.06 -6.86 -6.17
N THR A 158 -18.15 -6.18 -5.02
CA THR A 158 -18.10 -6.83 -3.71
C THR A 158 -18.91 -6.06 -2.68
N LYS A 159 -19.61 -6.75 -1.79
CA LYS A 159 -20.34 -6.18 -0.65
C LYS A 159 -19.84 -6.74 0.68
N ALA A 160 -20.21 -6.07 1.77
CA ALA A 160 -19.97 -6.59 3.10
C ALA A 160 -20.60 -7.99 3.26
N GLY A 161 -19.87 -8.91 3.88
CA GLY A 161 -20.25 -10.31 4.04
C GLY A 161 -19.78 -11.25 2.93
N ASP A 162 -19.37 -10.73 1.76
CA ASP A 162 -18.76 -11.57 0.74
C ASP A 162 -17.46 -12.18 1.26
N ARG A 163 -17.20 -13.44 0.91
CA ARG A 163 -15.93 -14.12 1.24
C ARG A 163 -14.96 -13.95 0.08
N ILE A 164 -13.81 -13.35 0.36
CA ILE A 164 -12.70 -13.27 -0.58
C ILE A 164 -11.67 -14.34 -0.22
N THR A 165 -11.19 -15.07 -1.22
CA THR A 165 -10.01 -15.95 -1.12
C THR A 165 -8.98 -15.52 -2.16
N ILE A 166 -7.74 -15.40 -1.73
CA ILE A 166 -6.61 -15.05 -2.58
C ILE A 166 -5.53 -16.12 -2.40
N ALA A 167 -5.04 -16.66 -3.52
CA ALA A 167 -3.90 -17.56 -3.55
C ALA A 167 -2.83 -16.97 -4.46
N ILE A 168 -1.58 -16.96 -4.02
CA ILE A 168 -0.45 -16.43 -4.78
C ILE A 168 0.62 -17.51 -4.86
N LEU A 169 0.92 -17.98 -6.06
CA LEU A 169 2.15 -18.71 -6.32
C LEU A 169 3.25 -17.69 -6.60
N ALA A 170 4.33 -17.72 -5.81
CA ALA A 170 5.50 -16.91 -6.05
C ALA A 170 6.72 -17.80 -6.29
N THR A 171 7.61 -17.36 -7.18
CA THR A 171 8.80 -18.07 -7.60
C THR A 171 9.99 -17.13 -7.65
N ALA A 172 11.16 -17.66 -7.29
CA ALA A 172 12.42 -16.95 -7.47
C ALA A 172 12.67 -16.71 -8.97
N SER A 173 12.91 -15.45 -9.36
CA SER A 173 13.20 -15.06 -10.74
C SER A 173 14.68 -14.63 -10.91
N PRO A 174 15.38 -15.07 -11.97
CA PRO A 174 14.92 -15.98 -13.01
C PRO A 174 14.79 -17.44 -12.52
N LEU A 175 13.74 -18.12 -12.98
CA LEU A 175 13.46 -19.51 -12.61
C LEU A 175 14.63 -20.43 -12.99
N GLY A 176 14.95 -21.41 -12.13
CA GLY A 176 15.92 -22.47 -12.41
C GLY A 176 17.41 -22.11 -12.25
N ARG A 177 17.78 -20.83 -12.11
CA ARG A 177 19.19 -20.41 -11.85
C ARG A 177 19.47 -20.09 -10.40
N GLY A 178 18.41 -19.95 -9.60
CA GLY A 178 18.50 -19.38 -8.26
C GLY A 178 18.55 -17.85 -8.34
N SER A 179 17.76 -17.18 -7.50
CA SER A 179 17.76 -15.73 -7.39
C SER A 179 18.43 -15.33 -6.07
N PRO A 180 19.40 -14.39 -6.06
CA PRO A 180 19.98 -13.92 -4.80
C PRO A 180 18.91 -13.30 -3.89
N GLU A 181 17.90 -12.68 -4.49
CA GLU A 181 16.80 -12.04 -3.78
C GLU A 181 15.68 -13.02 -3.40
N GLY A 182 15.58 -14.17 -4.05
CA GLY A 182 14.48 -15.12 -3.86
C GLY A 182 13.13 -14.55 -4.31
N PHE A 183 12.10 -14.75 -3.48
CA PHE A 183 10.75 -14.17 -3.64
C PHE A 183 10.16 -13.78 -2.28
N ALA A 184 9.25 -12.81 -2.22
CA ALA A 184 8.63 -12.37 -0.96
C ALA A 184 7.27 -11.70 -1.21
N LEU A 185 6.29 -11.96 -0.35
CA LEU A 185 5.04 -11.19 -0.31
C LEU A 185 5.22 -9.97 0.59
N ARG A 186 5.61 -8.82 0.04
CA ARG A 186 5.90 -7.64 0.86
C ARG A 186 4.64 -6.96 1.38
N HIS A 187 3.60 -6.89 0.53
CA HIS A 187 2.34 -6.26 0.89
C HIS A 187 1.16 -6.94 0.21
N ILE A 188 0.03 -6.96 0.91
CA ILE A 188 -1.27 -7.32 0.35
C ILE A 188 -2.38 -6.59 1.11
N ARG A 189 -3.30 -5.94 0.39
CA ARG A 189 -4.40 -5.20 1.01
C ARG A 189 -5.67 -5.21 0.18
N LEU A 190 -6.82 -5.08 0.85
CA LEU A 190 -8.10 -4.78 0.20
C LEU A 190 -8.39 -3.28 0.24
N ARG A 191 -8.89 -2.69 -0.85
CA ARG A 191 -9.23 -1.26 -0.95
C ARG A 191 -10.42 -0.99 -1.87
N PHE A 192 -10.99 0.21 -1.80
CA PHE A 192 -11.97 0.72 -2.78
C PHE A 192 -11.34 0.96 -4.14
N ALA A 193 -11.94 0.52 -5.24
CA ALA A 193 -11.49 0.75 -6.62
C ALA A 193 -12.52 1.60 -7.39
N LEU A 194 -12.11 2.80 -7.83
CA LEU A 194 -13.02 3.78 -8.44
C LEU A 194 -13.14 3.65 -9.97
N SER A 195 -12.28 2.86 -10.63
CA SER A 195 -12.35 2.56 -12.07
C SER A 195 -11.53 1.32 -12.42
N HIS A 196 -11.64 0.87 -13.68
CA HIS A 196 -10.62 0.05 -14.35
C HIS A 196 -9.28 0.75 -14.16
N THR A 197 -8.33 0.08 -13.50
CA THR A 197 -6.90 0.44 -13.38
C THR A 197 -6.51 1.89 -13.64
N ALA A 198 -6.02 2.57 -12.59
CA ALA A 198 -5.30 3.84 -12.59
C ALA A 198 -6.04 5.14 -12.20
N ALA A 199 -7.39 5.21 -12.04
CA ALA A 199 -8.01 6.49 -11.66
C ALA A 199 -7.81 6.85 -10.17
N ARG A 200 -7.77 5.86 -9.27
CA ARG A 200 -7.04 6.01 -8.01
C ARG A 200 -5.65 5.45 -8.26
N GLN A 201 -4.79 6.25 -8.89
CA GLN A 201 -3.35 6.04 -8.81
C GLN A 201 -3.05 5.71 -7.35
N PRO A 202 -2.31 4.63 -7.04
CA PRO A 202 -1.92 4.37 -5.68
C PRO A 202 -1.42 5.70 -5.13
N PHE A 203 -2.07 6.18 -4.09
CA PHE A 203 -1.64 7.39 -3.40
C PHE A 203 -0.15 7.27 -2.97
N CYS A 204 0.37 6.04 -2.99
CA CYS A 204 1.75 5.67 -2.77
C CYS A 204 2.60 5.42 -4.06
N GLY A 205 2.11 5.45 -5.31
CA GLY A 205 2.94 5.39 -6.54
C GLY A 205 2.22 5.23 -7.90
N ASN A 206 2.86 5.64 -9.01
CA ASN A 206 2.51 5.33 -10.42
C ASN A 206 3.78 4.87 -11.19
N THR A 207 3.61 3.96 -12.16
CA THR A 207 4.63 3.35 -13.02
C THR A 207 5.13 4.22 -14.19
N SER A 208 4.51 5.38 -14.50
CA SER A 208 4.87 6.13 -15.72
C SER A 208 5.23 7.62 -15.58
N ALA A 209 4.98 8.30 -14.44
CA ALA A 209 5.30 9.74 -14.35
C ALA A 209 5.44 10.35 -12.94
N GLY A 210 5.42 9.55 -11.86
CA GLY A 210 5.47 10.10 -10.50
C GLY A 210 5.33 9.01 -9.45
N ASN A 211 6.38 8.82 -8.67
CA ASN A 211 6.48 7.72 -7.72
C ASN A 211 5.66 7.96 -6.43
N GLY A 212 4.90 9.06 -6.29
CA GLY A 212 4.08 9.36 -5.12
C GLY A 212 4.87 9.32 -3.80
N LEU A 213 4.21 8.92 -2.71
CA LEU A 213 4.88 8.78 -1.40
C LEU A 213 5.96 7.69 -1.38
N HIS A 214 5.81 6.54 -2.07
CA HIS A 214 6.89 5.54 -2.13
C HIS A 214 8.11 6.10 -2.86
N GLY A 215 7.90 6.94 -3.86
CA GLY A 215 8.93 7.69 -4.54
C GLY A 215 9.68 8.67 -3.68
N ALA A 216 8.92 9.46 -2.92
CA ALA A 216 9.49 10.36 -1.95
C ALA A 216 10.34 9.59 -0.94
N ARG A 217 9.82 8.50 -0.38
CA ARG A 217 10.55 7.60 0.52
C ARG A 217 11.85 7.09 -0.11
N GLU A 218 11.79 6.59 -1.34
CA GLU A 218 12.94 5.99 -2.00
C GLU A 218 14.01 7.04 -2.35
N LYS A 219 13.62 8.22 -2.85
CA LYS A 219 14.57 9.31 -3.10
C LYS A 219 15.20 9.82 -1.80
N LEU A 220 14.43 9.97 -0.71
CA LEU A 220 14.94 10.36 0.60
C LEU A 220 15.93 9.34 1.17
N ARG A 221 15.74 8.05 0.88
CA ARG A 221 16.63 6.96 1.31
C ARG A 221 17.96 6.95 0.58
N THR A 222 17.97 7.34 -0.70
CA THR A 222 19.10 7.12 -1.61
C THR A 222 19.92 8.38 -1.90
N GLN A 223 19.31 9.56 -1.85
CA GLN A 223 20.01 10.82 -2.08
C GLN A 223 20.90 11.21 -0.89
N GLN A 224 21.97 11.96 -1.17
CA GLN A 224 22.93 12.43 -0.17
C GLN A 224 23.32 13.89 -0.41
N GLY A 225 23.97 14.51 0.57
CA GLY A 225 24.52 15.87 0.45
C GLY A 225 23.46 16.93 0.14
N ASP A 226 23.80 17.87 -0.74
CA ASP A 226 22.92 19.00 -1.08
C ASP A 226 21.68 18.58 -1.87
N ALA A 227 21.75 17.48 -2.61
CA ALA A 227 20.59 16.90 -3.28
C ALA A 227 19.53 16.44 -2.28
N LEU A 228 19.95 15.76 -1.21
CA LEU A 228 19.04 15.34 -0.13
C LEU A 228 18.40 16.55 0.56
N LYS A 229 19.19 17.57 0.92
CA LYS A 229 18.66 18.79 1.56
C LYS A 229 17.64 19.50 0.67
N ALA A 230 17.93 19.62 -0.63
CA ALA A 230 17.01 20.21 -1.59
C ALA A 230 15.71 19.41 -1.71
N LEU A 231 15.80 18.08 -1.72
CA LEU A 231 14.61 17.21 -1.73
C LEU A 231 13.77 17.36 -0.44
N GLN A 232 14.41 17.38 0.73
CA GLN A 232 13.72 17.55 2.01
C GLN A 232 12.98 18.89 2.08
N GLN A 233 13.59 19.98 1.60
CA GLN A 233 12.95 21.29 1.50
C GLN A 233 11.76 21.28 0.54
N LYS A 234 11.89 20.66 -0.64
CA LYS A 234 10.80 20.53 -1.62
C LYS A 234 9.61 19.73 -1.07
N LEU A 235 9.86 18.67 -0.31
CA LEU A 235 8.83 17.79 0.23
C LEU A 235 8.15 18.33 1.50
N GLN A 236 8.78 19.25 2.23
CA GLN A 236 8.24 19.77 3.49
C GLN A 236 6.82 20.34 3.32
N GLY A 237 6.60 21.19 2.32
CA GLY A 237 5.30 21.79 2.04
C GLY A 237 4.23 20.76 1.71
N PRO A 238 4.39 19.95 0.65
CA PRO A 238 3.43 18.91 0.27
C PRO A 238 3.12 17.92 1.40
N LEU A 239 4.13 17.44 2.15
CA LEU A 239 3.91 16.49 3.24
C LEU A 239 3.17 17.13 4.43
N SER A 240 3.43 18.40 4.74
CA SER A 240 2.70 19.11 5.81
C SER A 240 1.21 19.30 5.55
N ARG A 241 0.77 19.24 4.29
CA ARG A 241 -0.64 19.42 3.90
C ARG A 241 -1.45 18.12 3.89
N LEU A 242 -0.84 17.00 4.27
CA LEU A 242 -1.52 15.71 4.34
C LEU A 242 -2.57 15.63 5.46
N ASP A 243 -2.57 16.57 6.40
CA ASP A 243 -3.64 16.75 7.38
C ASP A 243 -5.03 16.90 6.71
N ALA A 244 -5.08 17.53 5.53
CA ALA A 244 -6.33 17.64 4.76
C ALA A 244 -6.86 16.26 4.31
N VAL A 245 -5.98 15.27 4.08
CA VAL A 245 -6.39 13.89 3.74
C VAL A 245 -6.98 13.20 4.96
N PHE A 246 -6.36 13.37 6.13
CA PHE A 246 -6.87 12.82 7.38
C PHE A 246 -8.23 13.43 7.76
N GLN A 247 -8.39 14.75 7.61
CA GLN A 247 -9.66 15.44 7.81
C GLN A 247 -10.74 14.97 6.83
N ALA A 248 -10.38 14.77 5.56
CA ALA A 248 -11.33 14.24 4.57
C ALA A 248 -11.76 12.79 4.87
N ALA A 249 -10.92 12.00 5.57
CA ALA A 249 -11.31 10.66 6.01
C ALA A 249 -12.34 10.69 7.16
N ASP A 250 -12.35 11.74 7.98
CA ASP A 250 -13.31 11.91 9.08
C ASP A 250 -14.72 12.22 8.60
N THR A 251 -14.90 12.58 7.33
CA THR A 251 -16.23 12.78 6.74
C THR A 251 -16.89 11.47 6.32
N GLU A 252 -16.15 10.35 6.38
CA GLU A 252 -16.58 9.01 5.98
C GLU A 252 -17.07 8.89 4.52
N LYS A 253 -16.81 9.90 3.69
CA LYS A 253 -17.22 9.93 2.29
C LYS A 253 -16.05 9.59 1.37
N LEU A 254 -16.18 8.47 0.66
CA LEU A 254 -15.17 7.97 -0.28
C LEU A 254 -14.73 9.02 -1.32
N GLY A 255 -15.68 9.80 -1.84
CA GLY A 255 -15.41 10.85 -2.84
C GLY A 255 -14.54 11.98 -2.29
N GLU A 256 -14.82 12.46 -1.07
CA GLU A 256 -14.06 13.53 -0.43
C GLU A 256 -12.63 13.07 -0.10
N LEU A 257 -12.50 11.86 0.49
CA LEU A 257 -11.20 11.25 0.76
C LEU A 257 -10.37 11.06 -0.52
N THR A 258 -11.01 10.57 -1.58
CA THR A 258 -10.36 10.38 -2.88
C THR A 258 -9.84 11.70 -3.43
N ASN A 259 -10.66 12.75 -3.42
CA ASN A 259 -10.26 14.06 -3.94
C ASN A 259 -9.08 14.63 -3.15
N ALA A 260 -9.11 14.52 -1.82
CA ALA A 260 -8.01 14.94 -0.97
C ALA A 260 -6.71 14.16 -1.28
N MET A 261 -6.80 12.83 -1.40
CA MET A 261 -5.67 11.97 -1.77
C MET A 261 -5.10 12.32 -3.15
N MET A 262 -5.95 12.55 -4.15
CA MET A 262 -5.48 12.94 -5.50
C MET A 262 -4.77 14.29 -5.48
N LYS A 263 -5.31 15.28 -4.78
CA LYS A 263 -4.70 16.61 -4.65
C LYS A 263 -3.32 16.53 -3.99
N ALA A 264 -3.23 15.82 -2.87
CA ALA A 264 -1.96 15.61 -2.17
C ALA A 264 -0.93 14.86 -3.03
N SER A 265 -1.35 13.79 -3.71
CA SER A 265 -0.48 13.03 -4.62
C SER A 265 0.07 13.91 -5.76
N LYS A 266 -0.76 14.78 -6.33
CA LYS A 266 -0.32 15.74 -7.36
C LYS A 266 0.78 16.66 -6.84
N GLU A 267 0.60 17.26 -5.67
CA GLU A 267 1.59 18.17 -5.08
C GLU A 267 2.92 17.47 -4.76
N ILE A 268 2.85 16.23 -4.25
CA ILE A 268 4.06 15.42 -3.99
C ILE A 268 4.76 15.10 -5.30
N ASN A 269 4.03 14.66 -6.32
CA ASN A 269 4.62 14.34 -7.62
C ASN A 269 5.24 15.57 -8.29
N GLU A 270 4.64 16.75 -8.16
CA GLU A 270 5.22 18.01 -8.61
C GLU A 270 6.53 18.34 -7.88
N ALA A 271 6.62 18.10 -6.57
CA ALA A 271 7.86 18.26 -5.81
C ALA A 271 8.95 17.24 -6.19
N LEU A 272 8.55 16.05 -6.66
CA LEU A 272 9.46 15.00 -7.13
C LEU A 272 9.94 15.18 -8.58
N LYS A 273 9.26 16.02 -9.38
CA LYS A 273 9.72 16.45 -10.70
C LYS A 273 10.89 17.42 -10.55
N LYS A 274 11.83 17.37 -11.50
CA LYS A 274 13.21 17.90 -11.44
C LYS A 274 14.17 16.91 -10.81
#